data_AF-A0A6G3MMW9-F1
#
_entry.id   AF-A0A6G3MMW9-F1
#
_cell.length_a   1.000
_cell.length_b   1.000
_cell.length_c   1.000
_cell.angle_alpha   90.00
_cell.angle_beta   90.00
_cell.angle_gamma   90.00
#
_symmetry.space_group_name_H-M   'P 1'
#
loop_
_entity.id
_entity.type
_entity.pdbx_description
1 polymer ?
#
loop_
_entity_poly.entity_id
_entity_poly.type
_entity_poly.pdbx_seq_one_letter_code
_entity_poly.pdbx_strand_id
1 'polypeptide(L)'
;VNEGWKTEDERLLIFSPDGTIKRPTFLFNELDDNLFIHQRLAGCYPTAIKLCKEIPTDVNMTPELIEPFLEGLSFQEAMQKDHLFCVDHKIMQGIRSVCTGNEMPAPFCLFYIDRLRKHIKIIAIQLT
;
A
#
# COMPACT_ATOMS: atom_id res chain seq x y z
N VAL A 1 -28.92 12.68 7.12
CA VAL A 1 -28.33 11.33 7.25
C VAL A 1 -27.57 11.10 5.96
N ASN A 2 -26.27 10.78 6.02
CA ASN A 2 -25.50 10.50 4.81
C ASN A 2 -25.73 9.03 4.43
N GLU A 3 -25.95 8.75 3.15
CA GLU A 3 -26.16 7.39 2.63
C GLU A 3 -24.90 6.89 1.93
N GLY A 4 -24.63 5.58 2.04
CA GLY A 4 -23.55 4.92 1.29
C GLY A 4 -23.99 4.56 -0.13
N TRP A 5 -23.01 4.32 -1.00
CA TRP A 5 -23.24 3.81 -2.35
C TRP A 5 -23.88 2.42 -2.31
N LYS A 6 -24.85 2.18 -3.19
CA LYS A 6 -25.54 0.90 -3.33
C LYS A 6 -24.80 -0.05 -4.27
N THR A 7 -24.10 0.50 -5.26
CA THR A 7 -23.31 -0.28 -6.23
C THR A 7 -22.00 0.43 -6.60
N GLU A 8 -21.05 -0.35 -7.10
CA GLU A 8 -19.78 0.17 -7.62
C GLU A 8 -19.96 1.05 -8.87
N ASP A 9 -21.07 0.92 -9.60
CA ASP A 9 -21.40 1.75 -10.75
C ASP A 9 -21.94 3.13 -10.34
N GLU A 10 -22.68 3.19 -9.22
CA GLU A 10 -23.27 4.43 -8.72
C GLU A 10 -22.19 5.47 -8.39
N ARG A 11 -21.09 5.04 -7.76
CA ARG A 11 -19.94 5.92 -7.49
C ARG A 11 -19.30 6.47 -8.78
N LEU A 12 -19.44 5.80 -9.93
CA LEU A 12 -18.87 6.25 -11.21
C LEU A 12 -19.63 7.42 -11.82
N LEU A 13 -20.83 7.72 -11.30
CA LEU A 13 -21.64 8.86 -11.71
C LEU A 13 -21.09 10.20 -11.20
N ILE A 14 -20.18 10.18 -10.22
CA ILE A 14 -19.46 11.39 -9.75
C ILE A 14 -18.61 11.99 -10.86
N PHE A 15 -18.05 11.14 -11.73
CA PHE A 15 -17.27 11.61 -12.87
C PHE A 15 -18.19 12.22 -13.91
N SER A 16 -17.95 13.49 -14.23
CA SER A 16 -18.90 14.28 -14.98
C SER A 16 -18.86 13.93 -16.48
N PRO A 17 -20.02 13.80 -17.16
CA PRO A 17 -20.06 13.49 -18.60
C PRO A 17 -19.37 14.56 -19.46
N ASP A 18 -19.35 15.80 -19.00
CA ASP A 18 -18.71 16.95 -19.64
C ASP A 18 -17.17 17.00 -19.45
N GLY A 19 -16.61 16.10 -18.65
CA GLY A 19 -15.17 15.99 -18.40
C GLY A 19 -14.59 16.95 -17.38
N THR A 20 -15.41 17.73 -16.67
CA THR A 20 -14.99 18.58 -15.54
C THR A 20 -14.31 17.75 -14.44
N ILE A 21 -14.90 16.61 -14.06
CA ILE A 21 -14.27 15.58 -13.22
C ILE A 21 -13.98 14.38 -14.11
N LYS A 22 -12.75 14.32 -14.62
CA LYS A 22 -12.32 13.26 -15.54
C LYS A 22 -12.29 11.91 -14.84
N ARG A 23 -12.76 10.87 -15.53
CA ARG A 23 -12.54 9.49 -15.11
C ARG A 23 -11.03 9.17 -15.14
N PRO A 24 -10.45 8.67 -14.03
CA PRO A 24 -9.08 8.18 -14.01
C PRO A 24 -8.87 7.07 -15.03
N THR A 25 -7.74 7.09 -15.72
CA THR A 25 -7.38 6.06 -16.72
C THR A 25 -7.31 4.66 -16.11
N PHE A 26 -6.88 4.54 -14.85
CA PHE A 26 -6.69 3.26 -14.16
C PHE A 26 -7.94 2.72 -13.48
N LEU A 27 -9.10 3.38 -13.61
CA LEU A 27 -10.30 3.00 -12.87
C LEU A 27 -10.84 1.59 -13.24
N PHE A 28 -10.43 1.07 -14.40
CA PHE A 28 -10.85 -0.25 -14.93
C PHE A 28 -9.69 -1.25 -15.07
N ASN A 29 -8.48 -0.91 -14.64
CA ASN A 29 -7.41 -1.89 -14.60
C ASN A 29 -7.66 -2.83 -13.41
N GLU A 30 -7.31 -4.12 -13.57
CA GLU A 30 -7.23 -5.01 -12.42
C GLU A 30 -6.29 -4.38 -11.37
N LEU A 31 -6.75 -4.30 -10.12
CA LEU A 31 -5.93 -3.82 -9.03
C LEU A 31 -4.80 -4.83 -8.82
N ASP A 32 -3.61 -4.50 -9.33
CA ASP A 32 -2.41 -5.31 -9.19
C ASP A 32 -1.37 -4.63 -8.29
N ASP A 33 -0.34 -5.40 -7.91
CA ASP A 33 0.75 -4.93 -7.06
C ASP A 33 1.48 -3.72 -7.67
N ASN A 34 1.61 -3.69 -9.01
CA ASN A 34 2.26 -2.60 -9.72
C ASN A 34 1.50 -1.30 -9.53
N LEU A 35 0.18 -1.31 -9.74
CA LEU A 35 -0.67 -0.13 -9.60
C LEU A 35 -0.70 0.33 -8.14
N PHE A 36 -0.77 -0.59 -7.20
CA PHE A 36 -0.71 -0.26 -5.77
C PHE A 36 0.60 0.46 -5.43
N ILE A 37 1.75 -0.06 -5.85
CA ILE A 37 3.07 0.54 -5.59
C ILE A 37 3.25 1.84 -6.38
N HIS A 38 2.77 1.91 -7.62
CA HIS A 38 2.80 3.13 -8.43
C HIS A 38 2.09 4.29 -7.72
N GLN A 39 0.95 4.06 -7.06
CA GLN A 39 0.26 5.10 -6.28
C GLN A 39 1.10 5.64 -5.11
N ARG A 40 2.01 4.83 -4.53
CA ARG A 40 2.94 5.31 -3.49
C ARG A 40 4.10 6.13 -4.03
N LEU A 41 4.35 6.11 -5.34
CA LEU A 41 5.45 6.85 -5.98
C LEU A 41 4.94 8.08 -6.75
N ALA A 42 3.75 7.99 -7.34
CA ALA A 42 3.20 9.00 -8.26
C ALA A 42 1.73 9.35 -7.97
N GLY A 43 1.15 8.82 -6.90
CA GLY A 43 -0.19 9.21 -6.45
C GLY A 43 -0.18 10.50 -5.62
N CYS A 44 -1.25 10.71 -4.84
CA CYS A 44 -1.43 11.95 -4.07
C CYS A 44 -0.53 12.07 -2.83
N TYR A 45 0.02 10.96 -2.33
CA TYR A 45 0.92 10.95 -1.18
C TYR A 45 2.21 10.17 -1.48
N PRO A 46 3.08 10.70 -2.37
CA PRO A 46 4.21 9.96 -2.92
C PRO A 46 5.43 9.88 -1.98
N THR A 47 5.36 10.46 -0.79
CA THR A 47 6.47 10.55 0.17
C THR A 47 6.41 9.48 1.27
N ALA A 48 5.37 8.64 1.27
CA ALA A 48 5.14 7.64 2.31
C ALA A 48 6.11 6.46 2.23
N ILE A 49 6.44 6.05 1.00
CA ILE A 49 7.28 4.87 0.75
C ILE A 49 8.75 5.18 1.02
N LYS A 50 9.40 4.29 1.76
CA LYS A 50 10.80 4.42 2.18
C LYS A 50 11.54 3.11 1.98
N LEU A 51 12.86 3.20 1.86
CA LEU A 51 13.73 2.03 1.88
C LEU A 51 13.66 1.37 3.27
N CYS A 52 13.37 0.07 3.32
CA CYS A 52 13.24 -0.68 4.55
C CYS A 52 14.62 -1.14 5.03
N LYS A 53 15.11 -0.54 6.12
CA LYS A 53 16.40 -0.90 6.75
C LYS A 53 16.26 -1.81 7.96
N GLU A 54 15.05 -1.95 8.49
CA GLU A 54 14.67 -2.89 9.54
C GLU A 54 13.14 -2.99 9.58
N ILE A 55 12.63 -4.11 10.07
CA ILE A 55 11.20 -4.26 10.37
C ILE A 55 10.99 -3.79 11.82
N PRO A 56 10.02 -2.89 12.09
CA PRO A 56 9.72 -2.47 13.45
C PRO A 56 9.38 -3.66 14.35
N THR A 57 9.82 -3.62 15.61
CA THR A 57 9.65 -4.75 16.55
C THR A 57 8.19 -5.09 16.87
N ASP A 58 7.28 -4.14 16.67
CA ASP A 58 5.83 -4.29 16.84
C ASP A 58 5.12 -4.83 15.59
N VAL A 59 5.85 -5.04 14.49
CA VAL A 59 5.34 -5.67 13.28
C VAL A 59 5.67 -7.16 13.32
N ASN A 60 4.64 -8.00 13.25
CA ASN A 60 4.74 -9.46 13.30
C ASN A 60 5.09 -10.04 11.91
N MET A 61 6.19 -9.59 11.34
CA MET A 61 6.71 -10.09 10.06
C MET A 61 8.10 -10.69 10.30
N THR A 62 8.18 -12.02 10.31
CA THR A 62 9.44 -12.74 10.47
C THR A 62 10.07 -13.02 9.09
N PRO A 63 11.41 -13.16 9.00
CA PRO A 63 12.09 -13.50 7.76
C PRO A 63 11.49 -14.71 7.04
N GLU A 64 11.09 -15.75 7.78
CA GLU A 64 10.55 -16.99 7.22
C GLU A 64 9.24 -16.77 6.46
N LEU A 65 8.44 -15.78 6.85
CA LEU A 65 7.21 -15.40 6.15
C LEU A 65 7.47 -14.58 4.90
N ILE A 66 8.63 -13.91 4.82
CA ILE A 66 8.96 -12.93 3.78
C ILE A 66 9.79 -13.57 2.67
N GLU A 67 10.76 -14.42 3.03
CA GLU A 67 11.73 -15.04 2.12
C GLU A 67 11.12 -15.75 0.90
N PRO A 68 9.97 -16.45 0.99
CA PRO A 68 9.33 -17.05 -0.18
C PRO A 68 8.99 -16.04 -1.30
N PHE A 69 8.92 -14.75 -0.99
CA PHE A 69 8.57 -13.68 -1.94
C PHE A 69 9.79 -12.92 -2.49
N LEU A 70 11.02 -13.30 -2.10
CA LEU A 70 12.25 -12.56 -2.41
C LEU A 70 13.04 -13.09 -3.61
N GLU A 71 12.38 -13.83 -4.50
CA GLU A 71 12.98 -14.32 -5.74
C GLU A 71 14.28 -15.13 -5.51
N GLY A 72 14.32 -15.92 -4.43
CA GLY A 72 15.44 -16.77 -4.05
C GLY A 72 16.53 -16.10 -3.21
N LEU A 73 16.36 -14.83 -2.84
CA LEU A 73 17.23 -14.14 -1.87
C LEU A 73 16.80 -14.46 -0.43
N SER A 74 17.76 -14.52 0.48
CA SER A 74 17.47 -14.41 1.91
C SER A 74 16.98 -13.00 2.27
N PHE A 75 16.32 -12.87 3.41
CA PHE A 75 15.84 -11.58 3.91
C PHE A 75 16.99 -10.56 4.04
N GLN A 76 18.13 -11.00 4.59
CA GLN A 76 19.30 -10.15 4.77
C GLN A 76 19.92 -9.70 3.44
N GLU A 77 20.00 -10.58 2.44
CA GLU A 77 20.49 -10.21 1.10
C GLU A 77 19.57 -9.21 0.41
N ALA A 78 18.24 -9.38 0.52
CA ALA A 78 17.28 -8.43 -0.04
C ALA A 78 17.39 -7.04 0.60
N MET A 79 17.63 -6.97 1.92
CA MET A 79 17.91 -5.71 2.62
C MET A 79 19.22 -5.06 2.16
N GLN A 80 20.31 -5.85 2.06
CA GLN A 80 21.62 -5.34 1.64
C GLN A 80 21.61 -4.83 0.21
N LYS A 81 20.78 -5.42 -0.66
CA LYS A 81 20.61 -5.00 -2.07
C LYS A 81 19.62 -3.84 -2.23
N ASP A 82 19.05 -3.31 -1.16
CA ASP A 82 18.04 -2.26 -1.19
C ASP A 82 16.83 -2.63 -2.08
N HIS A 83 16.37 -3.87 -1.95
CA HIS A 83 15.18 -4.39 -2.62
C HIS A 83 13.92 -4.31 -1.75
N LEU A 84 14.05 -4.13 -0.43
CA LEU A 84 12.90 -4.02 0.47
C LEU A 84 12.51 -2.57 0.72
N PHE A 85 11.23 -2.27 0.54
CA PHE A 85 10.65 -0.95 0.80
C PHE A 85 9.47 -1.10 1.74
N CYS A 86 9.14 -0.05 2.49
CA CYS A 86 8.00 -0.06 3.39
C CYS A 86 7.21 1.25 3.35
N VAL A 87 5.96 1.15 3.79
CA VAL A 87 5.14 2.27 4.20
C VAL A 87 4.73 2.00 5.64
N ASP A 88 5.04 2.94 6.53
CA ASP A 88 4.76 2.85 7.96
C ASP A 88 3.83 4.00 8.38
N HIS A 89 2.59 3.65 8.74
CA HIS A 89 1.57 4.57 9.21
C HIS A 89 1.43 4.59 10.74
N LYS A 90 2.48 4.23 11.51
CA LYS A 90 2.49 4.29 12.98
C LYS A 90 2.04 5.63 13.58
N ILE A 91 2.15 6.73 12.83
CA ILE A 91 1.60 8.04 13.23
C ILE A 91 0.07 8.01 13.50
N MET A 92 -0.65 7.03 12.96
CA MET A 92 -2.08 6.86 13.15
C MET A 92 -2.45 6.13 14.44
N GLN A 93 -1.48 5.50 15.11
CA GLN A 93 -1.69 4.73 16.33
C GLN A 93 -2.27 5.62 17.44
N GLY A 94 -3.31 5.15 18.13
CA GLY A 94 -4.00 5.88 19.19
C GLY A 94 -4.99 6.95 18.69
N ILE A 95 -5.05 7.24 17.38
CA ILE A 95 -6.01 8.19 16.83
C ILE A 95 -7.39 7.53 16.75
N ARG A 96 -8.40 8.13 17.40
CA ARG A 96 -9.79 7.67 17.34
C ARG A 96 -10.60 8.45 16.32
N SER A 97 -11.36 7.72 15.52
CA SER A 97 -12.35 8.29 14.60
C SER A 97 -13.47 8.96 15.39
N VAL A 98 -13.76 10.23 15.08
CA VAL A 98 -14.90 10.95 15.67
C VAL A 98 -16.23 10.35 15.20
N CYS A 99 -16.27 9.78 13.99
CA CYS A 99 -17.49 9.25 13.40
C CYS A 99 -17.87 7.86 13.93
N THR A 100 -16.87 7.01 14.21
CA THR A 100 -17.09 5.61 14.60
C THR A 100 -16.66 5.31 16.04
N GLY A 101 -15.88 6.17 16.68
CA GLY A 101 -15.30 5.93 18.01
C GLY A 101 -14.16 4.90 18.03
N ASN A 102 -13.98 4.17 16.93
CA ASN A 102 -12.95 3.15 16.76
C ASN A 102 -11.58 3.80 16.56
N GLU A 103 -10.56 3.05 16.98
CA GLU A 103 -9.17 3.41 16.67
C GLU A 103 -8.92 3.26 15.16
N MET A 104 -8.18 4.20 14.60
CA MET A 104 -7.76 4.16 13.21
C MET A 104 -6.67 3.09 13.05
N PRO A 105 -6.69 2.28 11.98
CA PRO A 105 -5.61 1.34 11.73
C PRO A 105 -4.29 2.08 11.49
N ALA A 106 -3.17 1.53 11.97
CA ALA A 106 -1.83 2.08 11.79
C ALA A 106 -0.97 1.17 10.90
N PRO A 107 -1.34 0.98 9.62
CA PRO A 107 -0.81 -0.13 8.84
C PRO A 107 0.69 -0.02 8.54
N PHE A 108 1.34 -1.17 8.55
CA PHE A 108 2.67 -1.37 8.00
C PHE A 108 2.59 -2.24 6.74
N CYS A 109 3.14 -1.74 5.63
CA CYS A 109 3.22 -2.48 4.37
C CYS A 109 4.68 -2.71 3.99
N LEU A 110 5.02 -3.94 3.57
CA LEU A 110 6.34 -4.31 3.07
C LEU A 110 6.27 -4.68 1.59
N PHE A 111 7.23 -4.20 0.81
CA PHE A 111 7.33 -4.39 -0.64
C PHE A 111 8.69 -4.96 -1.02
N TYR A 112 8.70 -5.84 -2.02
CA TYR A 112 9.91 -6.27 -2.72
C TYR A 112 9.96 -5.60 -4.09
N ILE A 113 11.05 -4.89 -4.37
CA ILE A 113 11.27 -4.16 -5.63
C ILE A 113 12.68 -4.46 -6.13
N ASP A 114 12.79 -5.42 -7.06
CA ASP A 114 14.00 -5.63 -7.86
C ASP A 114 13.92 -4.75 -9.11
N ARG A 115 14.60 -3.59 -9.06
CA ARG A 115 14.61 -2.59 -10.13
C ARG A 115 15.23 -3.11 -11.43
N LEU A 116 16.18 -4.05 -11.34
CA LEU A 116 16.89 -4.58 -12.51
C LEU A 116 16.02 -5.59 -13.26
N ARG A 117 15.33 -6.46 -12.53
CA ARG A 117 14.43 -7.47 -13.10
C ARG A 117 13.00 -6.97 -13.30
N LYS A 118 12.69 -5.76 -12.84
CA LYS A 118 11.34 -5.18 -12.83
C LYS A 118 10.34 -6.06 -12.07
N HIS A 119 10.79 -6.75 -11.03
CA HIS A 119 9.92 -7.54 -10.16
C HIS A 119 9.45 -6.65 -9.01
N ILE A 120 8.14 -6.52 -8.90
CA ILE A 120 7.47 -5.66 -7.93
C ILE A 120 6.41 -6.51 -7.26
N LYS A 121 6.47 -6.63 -5.93
CA LYS A 121 5.51 -7.38 -5.13
C LYS A 121 5.18 -6.66 -3.84
N ILE A 122 3.91 -6.71 -3.44
CA ILE A 122 3.49 -6.46 -2.07
C ILE A 122 3.71 -7.76 -1.31
N ILE A 123 4.60 -7.75 -0.32
CA ILE A 123 4.94 -8.96 0.43
C ILE A 123 3.92 -9.19 1.55
N ALA A 124 3.67 -8.15 2.34
CA ALA A 124 2.84 -8.26 3.53
C ALA A 124 2.24 -6.91 3.93
N ILE A 125 1.06 -6.98 4.55
CA ILE A 125 0.35 -5.84 5.13
C ILE A 125 -0.13 -6.26 6.53
N GLN A 126 0.25 -5.49 7.54
CA GLN A 126 -0.30 -5.58 8.90
C GLN A 126 -1.17 -4.33 9.15
N LEU A 127 -2.40 -4.51 9.63
CA LEU A 127 -3.39 -3.42 9.80
C LEU A 127 -3.50 -2.85 11.22
N THR A 128 -2.80 -3.46 12.18
CA THR A 128 -2.88 -3.14 13.61
C THR A 128 -2.47 -1.72 13.92
#